data_AF-A0A3C0IC22-F1
#
_entry.id   AF-A0A3C0IC22-F1
#
_cell.length_a   1.000
_cell.length_b   1.000
_cell.length_c   1.000
_cell.angle_alpha   90.00
_cell.angle_beta   90.00
_cell.angle_gamma   90.00
#
_symmetry.space_group_name_H-M   'P 1'
#
loop_
_entity.id
_entity.type
_entity.pdbx_description
1 polymer ?
#
loop_
_entity_poly.entity_id
_entity_poly.type
_entity_poly.pdbx_seq_one_letter_code
_entity_poly.pdbx_strand_id
1 'polypeptide(L)'
;MTHLPDFETQEMQWMHDTTFLLTKIRIMQKVEHWLGFCAEKMQPYLQAMATRLPEGCAVKARKIIKGEKYLELPYMVLDLPQFTQGARWLLMRTMFRWGGEFSCSLLLQDLPAVHRVTPALWQTWQGQDVFLTTARDPWA
;
A
#
# COMPACT_ATOMS: atom_id res chain seq x y z
N MET A 1 -14.13 39.86 -17.09
CA MET A 1 -12.67 39.82 -16.93
C MET A 1 -12.37 38.70 -15.96
N THR A 2 -11.74 37.63 -16.44
CA THR A 2 -11.34 36.50 -15.59
C THR A 2 -10.04 36.91 -14.93
N HIS A 3 -10.06 37.14 -13.61
CA HIS A 3 -8.82 37.38 -12.86
C HIS A 3 -7.97 36.11 -12.96
N LEU A 4 -6.73 36.25 -13.41
CA LEU A 4 -5.77 35.15 -13.32
C LEU A 4 -5.48 34.90 -11.82
N PRO A 5 -5.28 33.65 -11.40
CA PRO A 5 -4.88 33.36 -10.04
C PRO A 5 -3.48 33.94 -9.77
N ASP A 6 -3.36 34.73 -8.71
CA ASP A 6 -2.09 35.27 -8.22
C ASP A 6 -1.42 34.24 -7.29
N PHE A 7 -0.09 34.20 -7.28
CA PHE A 7 0.68 33.31 -6.39
C PHE A 7 0.85 33.93 -4.99
N GLU A 8 0.65 33.12 -3.96
CA GLU A 8 0.97 33.47 -2.58
C GLU A 8 2.49 33.53 -2.37
N THR A 9 2.94 34.29 -1.36
CA THR A 9 4.36 34.41 -1.04
C THR A 9 5.02 33.06 -0.75
N GLN A 10 4.29 32.13 -0.12
CA GLN A 10 4.79 30.80 0.17
C GLN A 10 4.93 29.95 -1.10
N GLU A 11 4.01 30.06 -2.06
CA GLU A 11 4.11 29.39 -3.36
C GLU A 11 5.32 29.89 -4.14
N MET A 12 5.55 31.21 -4.13
CA MET A 12 6.75 31.81 -4.74
C MET A 12 8.04 31.32 -4.09
N GLN A 13 8.06 31.16 -2.76
CA GLN A 13 9.21 30.59 -2.04
C GLN A 13 9.46 29.14 -2.44
N TRP A 14 8.42 28.31 -2.49
CA TRP A 14 8.55 26.90 -2.87
C TRP A 14 8.93 26.69 -4.33
N MET A 15 8.54 27.60 -5.24
CA MET A 15 9.00 27.59 -6.62
C MET A 15 10.52 27.74 -6.74
N HIS A 16 11.17 28.40 -5.78
CA HIS A 16 12.62 28.57 -5.73
C HIS A 16 13.33 27.55 -4.82
N ASP A 17 12.60 26.87 -3.93
CA ASP A 17 13.17 25.86 -3.02
C ASP A 17 13.38 24.51 -3.73
N THR A 18 14.52 24.43 -4.43
CA THR A 18 14.99 23.17 -5.02
C THR A 18 15.40 22.13 -3.95
N THR A 19 15.75 22.55 -2.74
CA THR A 19 16.21 21.65 -1.68
C THR A 19 15.10 20.73 -1.23
N PHE A 20 13.90 21.28 -1.03
CA PHE A 20 12.71 20.50 -0.69
C PHE A 20 12.40 19.47 -1.77
N LEU A 21 12.32 19.88 -3.04
CA LEU A 21 11.95 18.99 -4.15
C LEU A 21 12.97 17.86 -4.36
N LEU A 22 14.26 18.19 -4.35
CA LEU A 22 15.33 17.19 -4.46
C LEU A 22 15.35 16.24 -3.25
N THR A 23 15.02 16.74 -2.05
CA THR A 23 14.89 15.91 -0.85
C THR A 23 13.70 14.95 -0.94
N LYS A 24 12.54 15.42 -1.42
CA LYS A 24 11.38 14.56 -1.72
C LYS A 24 11.77 13.42 -2.67
N ILE A 25 12.45 13.73 -3.78
CA ILE A 25 12.90 12.71 -4.74
C ILE A 25 13.78 11.65 -4.07
N ARG A 26 14.76 12.07 -3.26
CA ARG A 26 15.66 11.14 -2.54
C ARG A 26 14.91 10.28 -1.53
N ILE A 27 13.94 10.85 -0.81
CA ILE A 27 13.10 10.07 0.13
C ILE A 27 12.31 9.02 -0.64
N MET A 28 11.65 9.41 -1.73
CA MET A 28 10.86 8.49 -2.56
C MET A 28 11.71 7.34 -3.12
N GLN A 29 12.95 7.60 -3.55
CA GLN A 29 13.88 6.55 -3.98
C GLN A 29 14.25 5.59 -2.84
N LYS A 30 14.48 6.11 -1.63
CA LYS A 30 14.76 5.27 -0.44
C LYS A 30 13.55 4.41 -0.09
N VAL A 31 12.35 4.97 -0.12
CA VAL A 31 11.09 4.24 0.13
C VAL A 31 10.92 3.09 -0.88
N GLU A 32 11.14 3.34 -2.17
CA GLU A 32 11.07 2.30 -3.20
C GLU A 32 12.09 1.17 -2.96
N HIS A 33 13.30 1.52 -2.53
CA HIS A 33 14.32 0.53 -2.16
C HIS A 33 13.88 -0.28 -0.93
N TRP A 34 13.35 0.37 0.10
CA TRP A 34 12.81 -0.27 1.29
C TRP A 34 11.67 -1.24 0.97
N LEU A 35 10.70 -0.85 0.14
CA LEU A 35 9.64 -1.73 -0.32
C LEU A 35 10.20 -2.92 -1.12
N GLY A 36 11.26 -2.70 -1.89
CA GLY A 36 11.97 -3.79 -2.57
C GLY A 36 12.58 -4.80 -1.60
N PHE A 37 13.27 -4.29 -0.59
CA PHE A 37 13.84 -5.11 0.47
C PHE A 37 12.77 -5.90 1.22
N CYS A 38 11.61 -5.28 1.53
CA CYS A 38 10.47 -5.99 2.11
C CYS A 38 10.02 -7.17 1.23
N ALA A 39 9.86 -6.94 -0.08
CA ALA A 39 9.49 -8.00 -1.02
C ALA A 39 10.49 -9.17 -1.01
N GLU A 40 11.80 -8.86 -1.04
CA GLU A 40 12.86 -9.87 -0.97
C GLU A 40 12.82 -10.67 0.33
N LYS A 41 12.55 -10.01 1.47
CA LYS A 41 12.44 -10.67 2.77
C LYS A 41 11.17 -11.51 2.92
N MET A 42 10.09 -11.14 2.26
CA MET A 42 8.85 -11.92 2.25
C MET A 42 8.98 -13.18 1.37
N GLN A 43 9.83 -13.14 0.35
CA GLN A 43 9.94 -14.16 -0.68
C GLN A 43 10.10 -15.61 -0.15
N PRO A 44 10.95 -15.91 0.85
CA PRO A 44 11.10 -17.28 1.36
C PRO A 44 9.82 -17.79 2.06
N TYR A 45 9.13 -16.92 2.80
CA TYR A 45 7.87 -17.26 3.46
C TYR A 45 6.77 -17.55 2.45
N LEU A 46 6.68 -16.74 1.39
CA LEU A 46 5.71 -16.94 0.31
C LEU A 46 5.98 -18.22 -0.48
N GLN A 47 7.25 -18.59 -0.68
CA GLN A 47 7.61 -19.85 -1.31
C GLN A 47 7.24 -21.05 -0.44
N ALA A 48 7.52 -21.00 0.86
CA ALA A 48 7.15 -22.05 1.81
C ALA A 48 5.62 -22.25 1.91
N MET A 49 4.85 -21.18 1.69
CA MET A 49 3.39 -21.19 1.73
C MET A 49 2.72 -21.30 0.35
N ALA A 50 3.48 -21.45 -0.74
CA ALA A 50 2.96 -21.38 -2.10
C ALA A 50 1.81 -22.38 -2.35
N THR A 51 1.89 -23.59 -1.76
CA THR A 51 0.84 -24.62 -1.86
C THR A 51 -0.44 -24.30 -1.07
N ARG A 52 -0.39 -23.32 -0.18
CA ARG A 52 -1.54 -22.83 0.62
C ARG A 52 -2.20 -21.59 0.02
N LEU A 53 -1.55 -20.96 -0.95
CA LEU A 53 -2.09 -19.78 -1.64
C LEU A 53 -2.99 -20.21 -2.80
N PRO A 54 -3.98 -19.38 -3.18
CA PRO A 54 -4.80 -19.65 -4.36
C PRO A 54 -3.94 -19.89 -5.60
N GLU A 55 -4.37 -20.80 -6.47
CA GLU A 55 -3.71 -21.02 -7.77
C GLU A 55 -3.68 -19.69 -8.56
N GLY A 56 -2.54 -19.38 -9.16
CA GLY A 56 -2.32 -18.11 -9.86
C GLY A 56 -1.97 -16.92 -8.94
N CYS A 57 -1.78 -17.13 -7.64
CA CYS A 57 -1.28 -16.10 -6.75
C CYS A 57 0.17 -15.71 -7.13
N ALA A 58 0.37 -14.42 -7.37
CA ALA A 58 1.67 -13.83 -7.63
C ALA A 58 2.48 -13.79 -6.33
N VAL A 59 3.42 -14.74 -6.22
CA VAL A 59 4.35 -14.86 -5.09
C VAL A 59 5.74 -14.34 -5.38
N LYS A 60 6.05 -14.01 -6.65
CA LYS A 60 7.37 -13.50 -7.09
C LYS A 60 7.30 -12.12 -7.76
N ALA A 61 6.13 -11.70 -8.20
CA ALA A 61 6.00 -10.45 -8.95
C ALA A 61 6.05 -9.26 -7.99
N ARG A 62 7.18 -8.56 -7.96
CA ARG A 62 7.33 -7.29 -7.25
C ARG A 62 6.62 -6.20 -8.04
N LYS A 63 5.39 -5.85 -7.66
CA LYS A 63 4.71 -4.66 -8.19
C LYS A 63 4.74 -3.55 -7.15
N ILE A 64 5.67 -2.61 -7.32
CA ILE A 64 5.65 -1.34 -6.59
C ILE A 64 4.92 -0.32 -7.44
N ILE A 65 3.83 0.24 -6.91
CA ILE A 65 3.03 1.28 -7.55
C ILE A 65 3.39 2.60 -6.89
N LYS A 66 3.63 3.64 -7.69
CA LYS A 66 3.82 5.02 -7.23
C LYS A 66 2.61 5.84 -7.61
N GLY A 67 2.14 6.69 -6.72
CA GLY A 67 1.06 7.64 -7.00
C GLY A 67 1.29 8.97 -6.29
N GLU A 68 0.63 10.01 -6.78
CA GLU A 68 0.80 11.39 -6.29
C GLU A 68 -0.50 12.00 -5.73
N LYS A 69 -1.61 11.25 -5.72
CA LYS A 69 -2.96 11.79 -5.45
C LYS A 69 -3.72 11.10 -4.31
N TYR A 70 -3.03 10.44 -3.39
CA TYR A 70 -3.71 9.94 -2.20
C TYR A 70 -3.78 11.07 -1.18
N LEU A 71 -4.98 11.64 -0.96
CA LEU A 71 -5.16 12.88 -0.19
C LEU A 71 -4.29 14.02 -0.71
N GLU A 72 -4.15 14.14 -2.03
CA GLU A 72 -3.25 15.09 -2.72
C GLU A 72 -1.77 14.97 -2.34
N LEU A 73 -1.36 13.82 -1.79
CA LEU A 73 0.01 13.54 -1.39
C LEU A 73 0.60 12.30 -2.09
N PRO A 74 1.93 12.25 -2.24
CA PRO A 74 2.65 11.10 -2.76
C PRO A 74 2.47 9.86 -1.90
N TYR A 75 2.43 8.70 -2.56
CA TYR A 75 2.40 7.41 -1.88
C TYR A 75 3.09 6.34 -2.74
N MET A 76 3.53 5.27 -2.07
CA MET A 76 4.03 4.07 -2.73
C MET A 76 3.41 2.83 -2.11
N VAL A 77 3.13 1.82 -2.93
CA VAL A 77 2.47 0.59 -2.51
C VAL A 77 3.23 -0.60 -3.06
N LEU A 78 3.51 -1.57 -2.21
CA LEU A 78 3.88 -2.93 -2.57
C LEU A 78 2.68 -3.85 -2.31
N ASP A 79 2.16 -4.49 -3.35
CA ASP A 79 1.16 -5.55 -3.22
C ASP A 79 1.83 -6.90 -3.43
N LEU A 80 2.11 -7.64 -2.35
CA LEU A 80 2.75 -8.94 -2.39
C LEU A 80 2.46 -9.76 -1.12
N PRO A 81 1.92 -11.00 -1.20
CA PRO A 81 1.47 -11.66 -2.42
C PRO A 81 0.19 -11.00 -2.94
N GLN A 82 -0.09 -11.22 -4.22
CA GLN A 82 -1.29 -10.70 -4.87
C GLN A 82 -1.99 -11.80 -5.67
N PHE A 83 -3.30 -11.93 -5.49
CA PHE A 83 -4.19 -12.73 -6.32
C PHE A 83 -5.40 -11.88 -6.65
N THR A 84 -5.77 -11.84 -7.94
CA THR A 84 -6.95 -11.12 -8.43
C THR A 84 -7.58 -11.94 -9.55
N GLN A 85 -8.83 -12.34 -9.39
CA GLN A 85 -9.61 -13.04 -10.41
C GLN A 85 -11.07 -12.58 -10.35
N GLY A 86 -11.47 -11.70 -11.27
CA GLY A 86 -12.80 -11.09 -11.24
C GLY A 86 -12.99 -10.29 -9.94
N ALA A 87 -14.07 -10.58 -9.21
CA ALA A 87 -14.38 -9.95 -7.91
C ALA A 87 -13.58 -10.53 -6.73
N ARG A 88 -12.80 -11.59 -6.95
CA ARG A 88 -12.05 -12.29 -5.90
C ARG A 88 -10.64 -11.75 -5.83
N TRP A 89 -10.23 -11.32 -4.65
CA TRP A 89 -8.85 -10.89 -4.46
C TRP A 89 -8.31 -11.18 -3.07
N LEU A 90 -7.02 -11.48 -3.04
CA LEU A 90 -6.18 -11.58 -1.84
C LEU A 90 -4.95 -10.74 -2.13
N LEU A 91 -4.70 -9.72 -1.33
CA LEU A 91 -3.44 -9.00 -1.41
C LEU A 91 -2.96 -8.56 -0.04
N MET A 92 -1.66 -8.71 0.19
CA MET A 92 -1.01 -8.05 1.31
C MET A 92 -0.35 -6.78 0.78
N ARG A 93 -0.84 -5.64 1.23
CA ARG A 93 -0.38 -4.31 0.85
C ARG A 93 0.55 -3.77 1.91
N THR A 94 1.76 -3.41 1.53
CA THR A 94 2.63 -2.51 2.31
C THR A 94 2.64 -1.14 1.65
N MET A 95 2.17 -0.12 2.36
CA MET A 95 2.00 1.23 1.82
C MET A 95 2.90 2.20 2.59
N PHE A 96 3.50 3.13 1.87
CA PHE A 96 4.06 4.37 2.41
C PHE A 96 3.19 5.53 1.96
N ARG A 97 2.75 6.38 2.90
CA ARG A 97 2.04 7.62 2.63
C ARG A 97 2.87 8.82 3.05
N TRP A 98 3.12 9.74 2.12
CA TRP A 98 3.77 11.00 2.45
C TRP A 98 2.90 11.80 3.43
N GLY A 99 3.53 12.42 4.44
CA GLY A 99 2.81 13.10 5.53
C GLY A 99 2.02 12.16 6.45
N GLY A 100 2.31 10.85 6.42
CA GLY A 100 1.65 9.83 7.21
C GLY A 100 2.61 8.77 7.71
N GLU A 101 2.23 7.51 7.52
CA GLU A 101 2.95 6.36 8.03
C GLU A 101 3.26 5.31 6.95
N PHE A 102 4.03 4.30 7.37
CA PHE A 102 4.03 3.01 6.72
C PHE A 102 2.93 2.14 7.32
N SER A 103 2.17 1.45 6.47
CA SER A 103 1.11 0.54 6.91
C SER A 103 1.19 -0.79 6.15
N CYS A 104 0.72 -1.85 6.81
CA CYS A 104 0.57 -3.17 6.22
C CYS A 104 -0.88 -3.63 6.37
N SER A 105 -1.50 -4.09 5.30
CA SER A 105 -2.89 -4.50 5.28
C SER A 105 -3.05 -5.81 4.52
N LEU A 106 -3.75 -6.78 5.11
CA LEU A 106 -4.18 -7.98 4.41
C LEU A 106 -5.62 -7.76 3.95
N LEU A 107 -5.82 -7.66 2.64
CA LEU A 107 -7.13 -7.47 2.04
C LEU A 107 -7.59 -8.77 1.38
N LEU A 108 -8.82 -9.16 1.70
CA LEU A 108 -9.44 -10.38 1.22
C LEU A 108 -10.88 -10.07 0.80
N GLN A 109 -11.26 -10.44 -0.41
CA GLN A 109 -12.64 -10.29 -0.90
C GLN A 109 -13.09 -11.52 -1.67
N ASP A 110 -14.33 -11.92 -1.39
CA ASP A 110 -15.07 -12.97 -2.12
C ASP A 110 -14.27 -14.28 -2.27
N LEU A 111 -13.48 -14.61 -1.25
CA LEU A 111 -12.79 -15.88 -1.15
C LEU A 111 -13.57 -16.79 -0.19
N PRO A 112 -13.84 -18.06 -0.56
CA PRO A 112 -14.46 -19.02 0.36
C PRO A 112 -13.71 -19.19 1.69
N ALA A 113 -12.43 -18.82 1.71
CA ALA A 113 -11.60 -18.76 2.91
C ALA A 113 -12.01 -17.62 3.86
N VAL A 114 -12.41 -16.44 3.36
CA VAL A 114 -12.77 -15.27 4.17
C VAL A 114 -13.86 -15.64 5.17
N HIS A 115 -14.99 -16.17 4.70
CA HIS A 115 -16.08 -16.57 5.57
C HIS A 115 -15.69 -17.61 6.63
N ARG A 116 -14.66 -18.44 6.36
CA ARG A 116 -14.16 -19.45 7.29
C ARG A 116 -13.14 -18.89 8.29
N VAL A 117 -12.27 -17.98 7.85
CA VAL A 117 -11.18 -17.46 8.68
C VAL A 117 -11.55 -16.19 9.44
N THR A 118 -12.55 -15.42 9.01
CA THR A 118 -12.94 -14.16 9.68
C THR A 118 -13.22 -14.33 11.17
N PRO A 119 -13.98 -15.34 11.64
CA PRO A 119 -14.21 -15.53 13.07
C PRO A 119 -12.92 -15.82 13.85
N ALA A 120 -12.05 -16.66 13.29
CA ALA A 120 -10.78 -17.02 13.91
C ALA A 120 -9.78 -15.85 13.92
N LEU A 121 -9.69 -15.09 12.83
CA LEU A 121 -8.88 -13.87 12.74
C LEU A 121 -9.36 -12.83 13.74
N TRP A 122 -10.68 -12.64 13.84
CA TRP A 122 -11.26 -11.73 14.82
C TRP A 122 -10.86 -12.13 16.24
N GLN A 123 -11.05 -13.41 16.62
CA GLN A 123 -10.67 -13.85 17.97
C GLN A 123 -9.16 -13.79 18.24
N THR A 124 -8.33 -14.01 17.23
CA THR A 124 -6.87 -14.04 17.40
C THR A 124 -6.27 -12.64 17.52
N TRP A 125 -6.81 -11.66 16.78
CA TRP A 125 -6.23 -10.32 16.69
C TRP A 125 -7.07 -9.23 17.37
N GLN A 126 -8.24 -9.56 17.91
CA GLN A 126 -9.00 -8.64 18.76
C GLN A 126 -8.15 -8.20 19.96
N GLY A 127 -7.98 -6.89 20.13
CA GLY A 127 -7.20 -6.30 21.22
C GLY A 127 -5.69 -6.18 20.95
N GLN A 128 -5.22 -6.55 19.76
CA GLN A 128 -3.87 -6.20 19.29
C GLN A 128 -3.89 -4.86 18.56
N ASP A 129 -2.70 -4.33 18.24
CA ASP A 129 -2.53 -3.13 17.41
C ASP A 129 -2.76 -3.42 15.92
N VAL A 130 -3.95 -3.97 15.62
CA VAL A 130 -4.37 -4.41 14.28
C VAL A 130 -5.79 -3.92 14.05
N PHE A 131 -5.99 -3.17 12.96
CA PHE A 131 -7.31 -2.77 12.52
C PHE A 131 -7.95 -3.90 11.70
N LEU A 132 -8.99 -4.51 12.27
CA LEU A 132 -9.83 -5.48 11.56
C LEU A 132 -11.10 -4.78 11.07
N THR A 133 -11.28 -4.71 9.77
CA THR A 133 -12.49 -4.16 9.14
C THR A 133 -13.16 -5.19 8.24
N THR A 134 -14.49 -5.20 8.26
CA THR A 134 -15.34 -5.90 7.28
C THR A 134 -16.13 -4.86 6.49
N ALA A 135 -15.41 -3.93 5.87
CA ALA A 135 -16.02 -2.92 5.02
C ALA A 135 -16.58 -3.55 3.74
N ARG A 136 -17.72 -3.04 3.27
CA ARG A 136 -18.26 -3.38 1.94
C ARG A 136 -17.50 -2.67 0.80
N ASP A 137 -16.72 -1.65 1.14
CA ASP A 137 -15.85 -0.90 0.25
C ASP A 137 -14.39 -1.07 0.70
N PRO A 138 -13.49 -1.58 -0.15
CA PRO A 138 -12.08 -1.78 0.18
C PRO A 138 -11.25 -0.50 0.32
N TRP A 139 -11.83 0.67 0.03
CA TRP A 139 -11.14 1.97 0.08
C TRP A 139 -11.76 2.95 1.07
N ALA A 140 -12.78 2.53 1.83
CA ALA A 140 -13.45 3.33 2.85
C ALA A 140 -12.66 3.40 4.17
#